data_AF-A0A2W4CVU4-F1
#
_entry.id   AF-A0A2W4CVU4-F1
#
_cell.length_a   1.000
_cell.length_b   1.000
_cell.length_c   1.000
_cell.angle_alpha   90.00
_cell.angle_beta   90.00
_cell.angle_gamma   90.00
#
_symmetry.space_group_name_H-M   'P 1'
#
loop_
_entity.id
_entity.type
_entity.pdbx_description
1 polymer ?
#
loop_
_entity_poly.entity_id
_entity_poly.type
_entity_poly.pdbx_seq_one_letter_code
_entity_poly.pdbx_strand_id
1 'polypeptide(L)'
;MPNAIAVLEKPLDGRANPEKRVRDRAGTERAILDAAKRLLAKEGFQGFGINAVARGAGCDKQLIYRYYGGLDGLVEAIGADLGGWVKERIPEDAGGMFLLTYGDLMERLIVLFIEALRDDPLMRKIVAWEISENTEQVRRLSEARAKALALWIDRMRGSLTAPKGVDAVAVNAVLIAAVQHMVLSSATSGQCAGLSLKSQKDWEKATVAVKRIVRGIYG
;
A
#
# COMPACT_ATOMS: atom_id res chain seq x y z
N MET A 1 66.75 -29.77 19.44
CA MET A 1 67.07 -28.33 19.62
C MET A 1 67.59 -27.80 18.29
N PRO A 2 67.25 -26.59 17.81
CA PRO A 2 66.44 -25.50 18.36
C PRO A 2 65.27 -25.05 17.42
N ASN A 3 64.08 -24.72 17.93
CA ASN A 3 63.59 -23.37 18.33
C ASN A 3 63.08 -22.51 17.16
N ALA A 4 61.78 -22.18 17.14
CA ALA A 4 61.30 -20.79 17.03
C ALA A 4 59.76 -20.72 16.96
N ILE A 5 59.23 -19.92 17.87
CA ILE A 5 57.87 -19.41 18.01
C ILE A 5 57.43 -18.67 16.74
N ALA A 6 56.17 -18.89 16.33
CA ALA A 6 55.41 -17.90 15.56
C ALA A 6 53.97 -17.87 16.07
N VAL A 7 53.77 -17.12 17.16
CA VAL A 7 52.48 -16.52 17.49
C VAL A 7 52.40 -15.23 16.69
N LEU A 8 51.65 -15.21 15.59
CA LEU A 8 51.12 -14.00 14.91
C LEU A 8 49.99 -14.52 14.00
N GLU A 9 48.80 -13.95 13.83
CA GLU A 9 48.07 -12.84 14.42
C GLU A 9 46.65 -13.04 13.87
N LYS A 10 45.61 -12.83 14.70
CA LYS A 10 44.25 -12.67 14.19
C LYS A 10 44.20 -11.32 13.46
N PRO A 11 43.82 -11.23 12.18
CA PRO A 11 43.36 -9.94 11.67
C PRO A 11 41.93 -9.74 12.19
N LEU A 12 41.83 -8.90 13.22
CA LEU A 12 40.60 -8.18 13.54
C LEU A 12 40.29 -7.21 12.41
N ASP A 13 39.76 -7.71 11.30
CA ASP A 13 39.23 -6.82 10.27
C ASP A 13 37.79 -6.45 10.66
N GLY A 14 37.67 -5.39 11.46
CA GLY A 14 36.41 -4.79 11.93
C GLY A 14 35.57 -4.15 10.83
N ARG A 15 35.83 -4.45 9.57
CA ARG A 15 35.02 -4.00 8.44
C ARG A 15 33.93 -5.04 8.19
N ALA A 16 32.80 -4.88 8.87
CA ALA A 16 31.61 -5.68 8.62
C ALA A 16 31.32 -5.71 7.10
N ASN A 17 31.19 -6.92 6.55
CA ASN A 17 30.93 -7.16 5.12
C ASN A 17 29.81 -6.21 4.61
N PRO A 18 30.06 -5.38 3.59
CA PRO A 18 29.08 -4.40 3.10
C PRO A 18 27.73 -5.02 2.74
N GLU A 19 27.71 -6.23 2.17
CA GLU A 19 26.47 -6.96 1.87
C GLU A 19 25.68 -7.32 3.14
N LYS A 20 26.39 -7.76 4.20
CA LYS A 20 25.78 -8.07 5.50
C LYS A 20 25.18 -6.81 6.14
N ARG A 21 25.88 -5.67 6.02
CA ARG A 21 25.42 -4.37 6.56
C ARG A 21 24.22 -3.80 5.79
N VAL A 22 24.18 -3.99 4.47
CA VAL A 22 23.03 -3.60 3.62
C VAL A 22 21.82 -4.47 3.92
N ARG A 23 22.01 -5.79 4.06
CA ARG A 23 20.92 -6.73 4.42
C ARG A 23 20.33 -6.44 5.80
N ASP A 24 21.19 -6.14 6.76
CA ASP A 24 20.77 -5.76 8.13
C ASP A 24 20.00 -4.43 8.15
N ARG A 25 20.44 -3.46 7.33
CA ARG A 25 19.71 -2.21 7.13
C ARG A 25 18.31 -2.44 6.56
N ALA A 26 18.20 -3.14 5.43
CA ALA A 26 16.91 -3.39 4.77
C ALA A 26 15.94 -4.18 5.67
N GLY A 27 16.46 -5.17 6.41
CA GLY A 27 15.66 -5.92 7.37
C GLY A 27 15.15 -5.05 8.52
N THR A 28 16.00 -4.17 9.07
CA THR A 28 15.60 -3.26 10.15
C THR A 28 14.59 -2.23 9.68
N GLU A 29 14.79 -1.65 8.51
CA GLU A 29 13.89 -0.69 7.89
C GLU A 29 12.49 -1.32 7.69
N ARG A 30 12.43 -2.52 7.09
CA ARG A 30 11.15 -3.24 6.92
C ARG A 30 10.49 -3.58 8.26
N ALA A 31 11.28 -3.98 9.27
CA ALA A 31 10.75 -4.28 10.61
C ALA A 31 10.10 -3.06 11.27
N ILE A 32 10.68 -1.86 11.11
CA ILE A 32 10.10 -0.60 11.60
C ILE A 32 8.78 -0.31 10.88
N LEU A 33 8.75 -0.40 9.55
CA LEU A 33 7.55 -0.15 8.76
C LEU A 33 6.41 -1.10 9.13
N ASP A 34 6.71 -2.40 9.27
CA ASP A 34 5.71 -3.40 9.62
C ASP A 34 5.21 -3.22 11.06
N ALA A 35 6.09 -2.86 12.00
CA ALA A 35 5.67 -2.52 13.36
C ALA A 35 4.77 -1.28 13.39
N ALA A 36 5.07 -0.27 12.58
CA ALA A 36 4.28 0.94 12.47
C ALA A 36 2.87 0.66 11.89
N LYS A 37 2.78 -0.12 10.81
CA LYS A 37 1.50 -0.57 10.25
C LYS A 37 0.66 -1.36 11.26
N ARG A 38 1.29 -2.27 12.02
CA ARG A 38 0.62 -3.03 13.09
C ARG A 38 0.10 -2.11 14.20
N LEU A 39 0.89 -1.12 14.60
CA LEU A 39 0.48 -0.15 15.61
C LEU A 39 -0.72 0.67 15.14
N LEU A 40 -0.68 1.21 13.92
CA LEU A 40 -1.83 1.90 13.32
C LEU A 40 -3.06 1.00 13.30
N ALA A 41 -2.94 -0.24 12.83
CA ALA A 41 -4.05 -1.18 12.75
C ALA A 41 -4.75 -1.43 14.09
N LYS A 42 -3.99 -1.40 15.18
CA LYS A 42 -4.43 -1.72 16.54
C LYS A 42 -4.93 -0.48 17.29
N GLU A 43 -4.21 0.62 17.23
CA GLU A 43 -4.38 1.77 18.14
C GLU A 43 -4.79 3.06 17.40
N GLY A 44 -4.81 3.06 16.07
CA GLY A 44 -5.08 4.24 15.24
C GLY A 44 -4.01 5.31 15.39
N PHE A 45 -4.31 6.52 14.90
CA PHE A 45 -3.35 7.63 14.93
C PHE A 45 -3.14 8.22 16.33
N GLN A 46 -4.10 8.09 17.25
CA GLN A 46 -4.00 8.64 18.61
C GLN A 46 -2.85 8.02 19.43
N GLY A 47 -2.60 6.72 19.27
CA GLY A 47 -1.47 6.02 19.92
C GLY A 47 -0.19 5.99 19.08
N PHE A 48 -0.20 6.59 17.89
CA PHE A 48 0.88 6.44 16.92
C PHE A 48 2.03 7.42 17.18
N GLY A 49 3.23 6.89 17.46
CA GLY A 49 4.39 7.73 17.70
C GLY A 49 5.72 6.97 17.73
N ILE A 50 6.81 7.72 17.60
CA ILE A 50 8.19 7.19 17.49
C ILE A 50 8.51 6.15 18.56
N ASN A 51 8.23 6.45 19.84
CA ASN A 51 8.57 5.53 20.93
C ASN A 51 7.74 4.24 20.89
N ALA A 52 6.47 4.34 20.52
CA ALA A 52 5.58 3.19 20.39
C ALA A 52 6.02 2.29 19.23
N VAL A 53 6.36 2.88 18.08
CA VAL A 53 6.90 2.15 16.92
C VAL A 53 8.25 1.51 17.24
N ALA A 54 9.19 2.25 17.85
CA ALA A 54 10.52 1.73 18.19
C ALA A 54 10.44 0.50 19.10
N ARG A 55 9.57 0.57 20.13
CA ARG A 55 9.28 -0.57 21.02
C ARG A 55 8.63 -1.73 20.28
N GLY A 56 7.67 -1.47 19.38
CA GLY A 56 7.04 -2.51 18.57
C GLY A 56 7.97 -3.17 17.54
N ALA A 57 8.99 -2.45 17.09
CA ALA A 57 10.02 -2.93 16.17
C ALA A 57 11.22 -3.58 16.87
N GLY A 58 11.34 -3.41 18.20
CA GLY A 58 12.50 -3.88 18.97
C GLY A 58 13.80 -3.15 18.60
N CYS A 59 13.71 -1.87 18.22
CA CYS A 59 14.85 -1.09 17.72
C CYS A 59 15.04 0.22 18.48
N ASP A 60 16.21 0.85 18.35
CA ASP A 60 16.43 2.19 18.89
C ASP A 60 15.66 3.23 18.06
N LYS A 61 14.99 4.18 18.73
CA LYS A 61 14.22 5.26 18.07
C LYS A 61 15.05 6.10 17.08
N GLN A 62 16.36 6.21 17.28
CA GLN A 62 17.28 6.90 16.36
C GLN A 62 17.31 6.26 14.98
N LEU A 63 17.00 4.96 14.86
CA LEU A 63 16.90 4.29 13.58
C LEU A 63 15.69 4.76 12.76
N ILE A 64 14.60 5.14 13.43
CA ILE A 64 13.43 5.73 12.75
C ILE A 64 13.79 7.11 12.18
N TYR A 65 14.47 7.96 12.94
CA TYR A 65 14.98 9.23 12.43
C TYR A 65 15.98 9.04 11.29
N ARG A 66 16.86 8.03 11.41
CA ARG A 66 17.88 7.74 10.40
C ARG A 66 17.29 7.24 9.08
N TYR A 67 16.27 6.38 9.12
CA TYR A 67 15.71 5.75 7.92
C TYR A 67 14.54 6.52 7.33
N TYR A 68 13.74 7.16 8.16
CA TYR A 68 12.50 7.82 7.75
C TYR A 68 12.47 9.32 8.02
N GLY A 69 13.54 9.91 8.56
CA GLY A 69 13.56 11.34 8.87
C GLY A 69 12.64 11.76 10.01
N GLY A 70 12.08 10.79 10.76
CA GLY A 70 11.15 11.04 11.86
C GLY A 70 9.79 10.41 11.62
N LEU A 71 8.77 10.93 12.33
CA LEU A 71 7.44 10.34 12.32
C LEU A 71 6.73 10.61 11.00
N ASP A 72 6.82 11.83 10.49
CA ASP A 72 6.13 12.24 9.26
C ASP A 72 6.61 11.44 8.04
N GLY A 73 7.93 11.30 7.87
CA GLY A 73 8.46 10.49 6.78
C GLY A 73 8.18 8.98 6.94
N LEU A 74 8.00 8.50 8.18
CA LEU A 74 7.53 7.13 8.41
C LEU A 74 6.06 6.98 7.97
N VAL A 75 5.22 7.98 8.26
CA VAL A 75 3.81 8.00 7.82
C VAL A 75 3.70 8.06 6.30
N GLU A 76 4.54 8.85 5.64
CA GLU A 76 4.64 8.89 4.18
C GLU A 76 5.10 7.54 3.61
N ALA A 77 6.08 6.89 4.23
CA ALA A 77 6.53 5.56 3.83
C ALA A 77 5.43 4.50 3.99
N ILE A 78 4.62 4.59 5.05
CA ILE A 78 3.42 3.74 5.22
C ILE A 78 2.42 4.02 4.10
N GLY A 79 2.12 5.28 3.82
CA GLY A 79 1.23 5.66 2.72
C GLY A 79 1.71 5.12 1.38
N ALA A 80 3.01 5.22 1.07
CA ALA A 80 3.60 4.70 -0.16
C ALA A 80 3.56 3.16 -0.24
N ASP A 81 3.89 2.45 0.84
CA ASP A 81 3.81 0.98 0.93
C ASP A 81 2.38 0.50 0.75
N LEU A 82 1.41 1.20 1.35
CA LEU A 82 -0.01 0.96 1.14
C LEU A 82 -0.42 1.33 -0.30
N GLY A 83 -0.05 2.46 -0.88
CA GLY A 83 -0.44 2.73 -2.27
C GLY A 83 0.10 1.67 -3.25
N GLY A 84 1.22 1.04 -2.88
CA GLY A 84 1.79 -0.12 -3.53
C GLY A 84 1.25 -1.49 -3.09
N TRP A 85 0.39 -1.62 -2.06
CA TRP A 85 -0.16 -2.92 -1.62
C TRP A 85 -0.94 -3.61 -2.74
N VAL A 86 -1.49 -2.81 -3.65
CA VAL A 86 -2.15 -3.26 -4.87
C VAL A 86 -1.19 -4.08 -5.74
N LYS A 87 0.12 -3.76 -5.80
CA LYS A 87 1.14 -4.57 -6.50
C LYS A 87 1.29 -5.98 -5.91
N GLU A 88 1.14 -6.14 -4.60
CA GLU A 88 1.27 -7.46 -3.95
C GLU A 88 0.04 -8.34 -4.21
N ARG A 89 -1.13 -7.74 -4.44
CA ARG A 89 -2.41 -8.42 -4.68
C ARG A 89 -2.77 -8.56 -6.16
N ILE A 90 -2.21 -7.69 -7.00
CA ILE A 90 -2.42 -7.67 -8.45
C ILE A 90 -1.12 -8.04 -9.15
N PRO A 91 -1.06 -9.23 -9.78
CA PRO A 91 0.12 -9.65 -10.53
C PRO A 91 0.57 -8.58 -11.54
N GLU A 92 1.88 -8.37 -11.69
CA GLU A 92 2.42 -7.35 -12.62
C GLU A 92 2.08 -7.67 -14.09
N ASP A 93 1.82 -8.95 -14.40
CA ASP A 93 1.30 -9.42 -15.69
C ASP A 93 -0.22 -9.35 -15.80
N ALA A 94 -0.94 -8.85 -14.78
CA ALA A 94 -2.38 -8.61 -14.87
C ALA A 94 -2.71 -7.52 -15.91
N GLY A 95 -1.73 -6.68 -16.26
CA GLY A 95 -1.75 -5.76 -17.40
C GLY A 95 -1.29 -6.40 -18.71
N GLY A 96 -1.16 -7.74 -18.75
CA GLY A 96 -0.35 -8.50 -19.70
C GLY A 96 -0.69 -8.31 -21.18
N MET A 97 0.19 -8.85 -22.03
CA MET A 97 0.19 -8.78 -23.51
C MET A 97 -1.13 -9.08 -24.23
N PHE A 98 -2.17 -9.53 -23.53
CA PHE A 98 -3.48 -9.91 -24.07
C PHE A 98 -4.62 -8.91 -23.76
N LEU A 99 -4.39 -7.87 -22.95
CA LEU A 99 -5.37 -6.79 -22.82
C LEU A 99 -5.23 -5.85 -24.01
N LEU A 100 -6.27 -5.78 -24.83
CA LEU A 100 -6.22 -5.09 -26.12
C LEU A 100 -6.56 -3.60 -25.99
N THR A 101 -7.35 -3.22 -24.98
CA THR A 101 -7.80 -1.85 -24.78
C THR A 101 -7.56 -1.30 -23.37
N TYR A 102 -7.58 0.02 -23.25
CA TYR A 102 -7.58 0.71 -21.95
C TYR A 102 -8.80 0.31 -21.10
N GLY A 103 -9.97 0.08 -21.74
CA GLY A 103 -11.17 -0.42 -21.08
C GLY A 103 -11.01 -1.82 -20.50
N ASP A 104 -10.37 -2.74 -21.24
CA ASP A 104 -10.05 -4.09 -20.74
C ASP A 104 -9.21 -4.04 -19.47
N LEU A 105 -8.16 -3.21 -19.50
CA LEU A 105 -7.29 -2.99 -18.36
C LEU A 105 -8.06 -2.42 -17.18
N MET A 106 -8.74 -1.29 -17.35
CA MET A 106 -9.42 -0.64 -16.24
C MET A 106 -10.53 -1.51 -15.65
N GLU A 107 -11.21 -2.33 -16.46
CA GLU A 107 -12.18 -3.30 -15.99
C GLU A 107 -11.52 -4.33 -15.08
N ARG A 108 -10.36 -4.87 -15.49
CA ARG A 108 -9.63 -5.83 -14.67
C ARG A 108 -9.09 -5.19 -13.39
N LEU A 109 -8.48 -4.01 -13.47
CA LEU A 109 -7.90 -3.34 -12.30
C LEU A 109 -8.98 -2.97 -11.26
N ILE A 110 -10.16 -2.51 -11.68
CA ILE A 110 -11.21 -2.15 -10.71
C ILE A 110 -11.79 -3.38 -10.00
N VAL A 111 -11.94 -4.51 -10.70
CA VAL A 111 -12.41 -5.76 -10.09
C VAL A 111 -11.41 -6.23 -9.03
N LEU A 112 -10.14 -6.25 -9.38
CA LEU A 112 -9.08 -6.62 -8.45
C LEU A 112 -8.98 -5.64 -7.28
N PHE A 113 -9.20 -4.33 -7.51
CA PHE A 113 -9.24 -3.34 -6.44
C PHE A 113 -10.42 -3.59 -5.47
N ILE A 114 -11.60 -3.96 -5.96
CA ILE A 114 -12.74 -4.35 -5.11
C ILE A 114 -12.39 -5.54 -4.22
N GLU A 115 -11.87 -6.62 -4.82
CA GLU A 115 -11.51 -7.85 -4.09
C GLU A 115 -10.44 -7.58 -3.03
N ALA A 116 -9.37 -6.92 -3.46
CA ALA A 116 -8.23 -6.65 -2.62
C ALA A 116 -8.63 -5.77 -1.41
N LEU A 117 -9.53 -4.78 -1.60
CA LEU A 117 -9.94 -3.88 -0.50
C LEU A 117 -10.90 -4.58 0.47
N ARG A 118 -11.75 -5.49 -0.02
CA ARG A 118 -12.64 -6.30 0.84
C ARG A 118 -11.84 -7.22 1.76
N ASP A 119 -10.74 -7.78 1.26
CA ASP A 119 -9.92 -8.75 1.96
C ASP A 119 -8.91 -8.14 2.95
N ASP A 120 -8.82 -6.81 3.03
CA ASP A 120 -7.88 -6.11 3.91
C ASP A 120 -8.62 -5.24 4.96
N PRO A 121 -8.76 -5.72 6.20
CA PRO A 121 -9.33 -4.94 7.30
C PRO A 121 -8.54 -3.67 7.65
N LEU A 122 -7.22 -3.68 7.50
CA LEU A 122 -6.38 -2.54 7.80
C LEU A 122 -6.60 -1.45 6.76
N MET A 123 -6.59 -1.80 5.47
CA MET A 123 -6.83 -0.83 4.41
C MET A 123 -8.22 -0.17 4.54
N ARG A 124 -9.25 -0.93 4.94
CA ARG A 124 -10.58 -0.35 5.22
C ARG A 124 -10.54 0.69 6.35
N LYS A 125 -9.85 0.40 7.47
CA LYS A 125 -9.69 1.38 8.55
C LYS A 125 -8.95 2.63 8.08
N ILE A 126 -7.90 2.45 7.29
CA ILE A 126 -7.11 3.56 6.76
C ILE A 126 -7.97 4.44 5.86
N VAL A 127 -8.65 3.89 4.87
CA VAL A 127 -9.56 4.66 4.00
C VAL A 127 -10.63 5.39 4.82
N ALA A 128 -11.16 4.77 5.87
CA ALA A 128 -12.11 5.43 6.77
C ALA A 128 -11.48 6.63 7.50
N TRP A 129 -10.25 6.49 8.03
CA TRP A 129 -9.53 7.56 8.72
C TRP A 129 -9.23 8.76 7.83
N GLU A 130 -8.87 8.53 6.57
CA GLU A 130 -8.57 9.61 5.63
C GLU A 130 -9.75 10.56 5.39
N ILE A 131 -10.97 10.11 5.65
CA ILE A 131 -12.20 10.90 5.51
C ILE A 131 -12.64 11.48 6.86
N SER A 132 -12.41 10.76 7.96
CA SER A 132 -12.91 11.14 9.29
C SER A 132 -11.96 12.01 10.10
N GLU A 133 -10.66 11.99 9.82
CA GLU A 133 -9.63 12.70 10.58
C GLU A 133 -8.94 13.77 9.73
N ASN A 134 -8.71 14.95 10.32
CA ASN A 134 -8.03 16.08 9.66
C ASN A 134 -6.71 16.41 10.36
N THR A 135 -5.89 15.38 10.61
CA THR A 135 -4.54 15.55 11.16
C THR A 135 -3.50 15.58 10.04
N GLU A 136 -2.39 16.25 10.28
CA GLU A 136 -1.29 16.33 9.30
C GLU A 136 -0.73 14.95 8.95
N GLN A 137 -0.69 14.03 9.91
CA GLN A 137 -0.26 12.65 9.71
C GLN A 137 -1.20 11.92 8.74
N VAL A 138 -2.52 12.01 8.96
CA VAL A 138 -3.50 11.39 8.07
C VAL A 138 -3.39 11.99 6.67
N ARG A 139 -3.28 13.31 6.53
CA ARG A 139 -3.13 13.99 5.24
C ARG A 139 -1.91 13.48 4.46
N ARG A 140 -0.74 13.40 5.12
CA ARG A 140 0.49 12.88 4.50
C ARG A 140 0.37 11.43 4.06
N LEU A 141 -0.25 10.59 4.89
CA LEU A 141 -0.51 9.20 4.53
C LEU A 141 -1.39 9.12 3.28
N SER A 142 -2.51 9.86 3.26
CA SER A 142 -3.45 9.90 2.14
C SER A 142 -2.76 10.32 0.85
N GLU A 143 -1.97 11.40 0.90
CA GLU A 143 -1.24 11.93 -0.26
C GLU A 143 -0.21 10.94 -0.79
N ALA A 144 0.60 10.36 0.09
CA ALA A 144 1.59 9.35 -0.29
C ALA A 144 0.92 8.11 -0.90
N ARG A 145 -0.21 7.69 -0.34
CA ARG A 145 -0.98 6.54 -0.85
C ARG A 145 -1.62 6.82 -2.20
N ALA A 146 -2.27 7.96 -2.36
CA ALA A 146 -2.87 8.38 -3.63
C ALA A 146 -1.82 8.47 -4.74
N LYS A 147 -0.65 9.04 -4.43
CA LYS A 147 0.48 9.13 -5.36
C LYS A 147 1.00 7.75 -5.76
N ALA A 148 1.21 6.85 -4.80
CA ALA A 148 1.70 5.50 -5.09
C ALA A 148 0.69 4.69 -5.92
N LEU A 149 -0.61 4.82 -5.65
CA LEU A 149 -1.66 4.19 -6.46
C LEU A 149 -1.67 4.74 -7.89
N ALA A 150 -1.57 6.06 -8.08
CA ALA A 150 -1.52 6.68 -9.40
C ALA A 150 -0.30 6.21 -10.22
N LEU A 151 0.88 6.14 -9.59
CA LEU A 151 2.10 5.62 -10.22
C LEU A 151 1.97 4.14 -10.59
N TRP A 152 1.27 3.35 -9.76
CA TRP A 152 1.00 1.95 -10.06
C TRP A 152 0.05 1.81 -11.25
N ILE A 153 -1.05 2.57 -11.32
CA ILE A 153 -1.95 2.58 -12.50
C ILE A 153 -1.18 2.98 -13.75
N ASP A 154 -0.32 4.00 -13.67
CA ASP A 154 0.52 4.47 -14.78
C ASP A 154 1.47 3.38 -15.30
N ARG A 155 2.09 2.63 -14.39
CA ARG A 155 2.90 1.48 -14.74
C ARG A 155 2.08 0.38 -15.42
N MET A 156 0.90 0.06 -14.87
CA MET A 156 0.05 -1.03 -15.38
C MET A 156 -0.50 -0.72 -16.77
N ARG A 157 -0.82 0.54 -17.07
CA ARG A 157 -1.29 0.92 -18.42
C ARG A 157 -0.19 0.87 -19.47
N GLY A 158 1.07 1.09 -19.08
CA GLY A 158 2.17 1.20 -20.04
C GLY A 158 1.87 2.23 -21.13
N SER A 159 1.83 1.77 -22.39
CA SER A 159 1.52 2.62 -23.55
C SER A 159 0.03 2.80 -23.83
N LEU A 160 -0.87 2.10 -23.12
CA LEU A 160 -2.31 2.26 -23.31
C LEU A 160 -2.74 3.68 -22.91
N THR A 161 -3.59 4.26 -23.75
CA THR A 161 -4.16 5.59 -23.55
C THR A 161 -5.66 5.50 -23.43
N ALA A 162 -6.24 6.30 -22.54
CA ALA A 162 -7.69 6.43 -22.45
C ALA A 162 -8.28 6.95 -23.79
N PRO A 163 -9.56 6.66 -24.08
CA PRO A 163 -10.24 7.19 -25.25
C PRO A 163 -10.21 8.73 -25.28
N LYS A 164 -10.25 9.28 -26.50
CA LYS A 164 -10.29 10.73 -26.70
C LYS A 164 -11.49 11.35 -25.97
N GLY A 165 -11.24 12.45 -25.27
CA GLY A 165 -12.27 13.20 -24.54
C GLY A 165 -12.58 12.64 -23.14
N VAL A 166 -11.96 11.55 -22.72
CA VAL A 166 -12.13 11.01 -21.36
C VAL A 166 -11.02 11.52 -20.44
N ASP A 167 -11.39 12.22 -19.38
CA ASP A 167 -10.48 12.54 -18.27
C ASP A 167 -10.33 11.29 -17.37
N ALA A 168 -9.33 10.48 -17.69
CA ALA A 168 -9.09 9.23 -16.98
C ALA A 168 -8.76 9.43 -15.49
N VAL A 169 -8.13 10.56 -15.12
CA VAL A 169 -7.79 10.83 -13.73
C VAL A 169 -9.07 11.08 -12.93
N ALA A 170 -9.95 11.94 -13.44
CA ALA A 170 -11.22 12.24 -12.81
C ALA A 170 -12.13 11.01 -12.72
N VAL A 171 -12.25 10.25 -13.81
CA VAL A 171 -13.06 9.02 -13.85
C VAL A 171 -12.52 7.99 -12.86
N ASN A 172 -11.21 7.75 -12.83
CA ASN A 172 -10.61 6.78 -11.92
C ASN A 172 -10.82 7.19 -10.45
N ALA A 173 -10.70 8.48 -10.13
CA ALA A 173 -10.97 8.97 -8.78
C ALA A 173 -12.42 8.69 -8.34
N VAL A 174 -13.40 8.92 -9.23
CA VAL A 174 -14.82 8.63 -8.97
C VAL A 174 -15.06 7.13 -8.79
N LEU A 175 -14.48 6.28 -9.64
CA LEU A 175 -14.61 4.83 -9.53
C LEU A 175 -14.02 4.31 -8.23
N ILE A 176 -12.82 4.77 -7.86
CA ILE A 176 -12.15 4.40 -6.61
C ILE A 176 -12.99 4.84 -5.41
N ALA A 177 -13.49 6.08 -5.41
CA ALA A 177 -14.34 6.60 -4.34
C ALA A 177 -15.65 5.78 -4.19
N ALA A 178 -16.28 5.42 -5.30
CA ALA A 178 -17.49 4.59 -5.30
C ALA A 178 -17.22 3.20 -4.71
N VAL A 179 -16.13 2.54 -5.13
CA VAL A 179 -15.73 1.23 -4.59
C VAL A 179 -15.39 1.32 -3.11
N GLN A 180 -14.58 2.30 -2.71
CA GLN A 180 -14.23 2.52 -1.31
C GLN A 180 -15.47 2.72 -0.44
N HIS A 181 -16.38 3.61 -0.86
CA HIS A 181 -17.61 3.85 -0.13
C HIS A 181 -18.47 2.59 -0.03
N MET A 182 -18.63 1.83 -1.11
CA MET A 182 -19.38 0.56 -1.08
C MET A 182 -18.77 -0.45 -0.10
N VAL A 183 -17.44 -0.63 -0.12
CA VAL A 183 -16.74 -1.56 0.76
C VAL A 183 -16.87 -1.12 2.23
N LEU A 184 -16.67 0.16 2.53
CA LEU A 184 -16.84 0.69 3.88
C LEU A 184 -18.29 0.55 4.37
N SER A 185 -19.27 0.97 3.55
CA SER A 185 -20.70 0.86 3.87
C SER A 185 -21.15 -0.59 4.06
N SER A 186 -20.58 -1.54 3.31
CA SER A 186 -20.83 -2.97 3.52
C SER A 186 -20.35 -3.46 4.89
N ALA A 187 -19.19 -2.99 5.33
CA ALA A 187 -18.60 -3.39 6.61
C ALA A 187 -19.39 -2.81 7.80
N THR A 188 -20.02 -1.65 7.62
CA THR A 188 -20.81 -0.98 8.66
C THR A 188 -22.28 -1.41 8.69
N SER A 189 -22.94 -1.52 7.54
CA SER A 189 -24.40 -1.72 7.44
C SER A 189 -24.82 -2.90 6.56
N GLY A 190 -23.88 -3.53 5.86
CA GLY A 190 -24.16 -4.59 4.90
C GLY A 190 -24.88 -4.14 3.63
N GLN A 191 -24.96 -2.83 3.37
CA GLN A 191 -25.59 -2.27 2.17
C GLN A 191 -24.99 -0.92 1.78
N CYS A 192 -25.24 -0.49 0.55
CA CYS A 192 -24.89 0.83 0.06
C CYS A 192 -26.01 1.34 -0.86
N ALA A 193 -26.65 2.46 -0.51
CA ALA A 193 -27.76 3.04 -1.28
C ALA A 193 -28.87 2.02 -1.66
N GLY A 194 -29.19 1.09 -0.75
CA GLY A 194 -30.21 0.05 -0.98
C GLY A 194 -29.70 -1.21 -1.71
N LEU A 195 -28.45 -1.22 -2.18
CA LEU A 195 -27.79 -2.43 -2.70
C LEU A 195 -27.29 -3.27 -1.52
N SER A 196 -27.84 -4.47 -1.34
CA SER A 196 -27.27 -5.46 -0.39
C SER A 196 -25.83 -5.79 -0.78
N LEU A 197 -24.95 -5.95 0.22
CA LEU A 197 -23.53 -6.29 0.07
C LEU A 197 -23.10 -7.34 1.11
N LYS A 198 -24.01 -8.24 1.49
CA LYS A 198 -23.82 -9.20 2.59
C LYS A 198 -23.31 -10.57 2.13
N SER A 199 -23.51 -10.91 0.87
CA SER A 199 -23.17 -12.21 0.30
C SER A 199 -22.23 -12.09 -0.90
N GLN A 200 -21.60 -13.19 -1.31
CA GLN A 200 -20.77 -13.19 -2.51
C GLN A 200 -21.60 -12.86 -3.77
N LYS A 201 -22.83 -13.35 -3.86
CA LYS A 201 -23.76 -13.04 -4.96
C LYS A 201 -24.11 -11.55 -5.04
N ASP A 202 -24.26 -10.89 -3.90
CA ASP A 202 -24.47 -9.45 -3.84
C ASP A 202 -23.28 -8.69 -4.42
N TRP A 203 -22.07 -9.11 -4.06
CA TRP A 203 -20.82 -8.53 -4.55
C TRP A 203 -20.58 -8.80 -6.04
N GLU A 204 -20.95 -9.97 -6.56
CA GLU A 204 -20.93 -10.25 -7.99
C GLU A 204 -21.84 -9.28 -8.76
N LYS A 205 -23.07 -9.05 -8.26
CA LYS A 205 -23.99 -8.09 -8.85
C LYS A 205 -23.43 -6.67 -8.84
N ALA A 206 -22.85 -6.25 -7.72
CA ALA A 206 -22.23 -4.94 -7.58
C ALA A 206 -21.04 -4.77 -8.54
N THR A 207 -20.18 -5.80 -8.63
CA THR A 207 -19.02 -5.84 -9.52
C THR A 207 -19.44 -5.76 -10.98
N VAL A 208 -20.48 -6.49 -11.41
CA VAL A 208 -21.03 -6.40 -12.77
C VAL A 208 -21.49 -4.97 -13.11
N ALA A 209 -22.10 -4.25 -12.16
CA ALA A 209 -22.50 -2.86 -12.38
C ALA A 209 -21.28 -1.94 -12.58
N VAL A 210 -20.25 -2.08 -11.74
CA VAL A 210 -19.00 -1.32 -11.87
C VAL A 210 -18.32 -1.61 -13.22
N LYS A 211 -18.23 -2.89 -13.62
CA LYS A 211 -17.68 -3.28 -14.93
C LYS A 211 -18.42 -2.61 -16.09
N ARG A 212 -19.75 -2.58 -16.06
CA ARG A 212 -20.57 -1.91 -17.08
C ARG A 212 -20.31 -0.41 -17.16
N ILE A 213 -20.12 0.26 -16.01
CA ILE A 213 -19.76 1.69 -15.98
C ILE A 213 -18.39 1.90 -16.63
N VAL A 214 -17.39 1.09 -16.27
CA VAL A 214 -16.05 1.16 -16.86
C VAL A 214 -16.10 0.98 -18.38
N ARG A 215 -16.81 -0.03 -18.88
CA ARG A 215 -16.98 -0.27 -20.33
C ARG A 215 -17.71 0.86 -21.04
N GLY A 216 -18.74 1.41 -20.41
CA GLY A 216 -19.46 2.56 -20.97
C GLY A 216 -18.59 3.81 -21.13
N ILE A 217 -17.58 3.98 -20.29
CA ILE A 217 -16.68 5.14 -20.33
C ILE A 217 -15.46 4.89 -21.21
N TYR A 218 -14.83 3.72 -21.10
CA TYR A 218 -13.52 3.45 -21.69
C TYR A 218 -13.53 2.58 -22.96
N GLY A 219 -14.65 1.96 -23.32
CA GLY A 219 -14.74 1.00 -24.42
C GLY A 219 -14.24 -0.39 -24.01
#